data_AF-A0AAU5ZD36-F1
#
_entry.id   AF-A0AAU5ZD36-F1
#
_cell.length_a   1.000
_cell.length_b   1.000
_cell.length_c   1.000
_cell.angle_alpha   90.00
_cell.angle_beta   90.00
_cell.angle_gamma   90.00
#
_symmetry.space_group_name_H-M   'P 1'
#
loop_
_entity.id
_entity.type
_entity.pdbx_description
1 polymer ?
#
loop_
_entity_poly.entity_id
_entity_poly.type
_entity_poly.pdbx_seq_one_letter_code
_entity_poly.pdbx_strand_id
1 'polypeptide(L)'
;MIVNGFVWALGEPADEAARQVELLHRNLCALANNFSDAGFTPLIDATVPSREKLDFFLDLLSARRGLFVVLAPGIDACQYRNTIRDPRERFDFDDYETLDADMKREFGDVGWWFDTATLTPDQTADRIVREASRRAPVN
;
A
#
# COMPACT_ATOMS: atom_id res chain seq x y z
N MET A 1 -17.79 -6.39 -2.38
CA MET A 1 -17.29 -5.86 -3.67
C MET A 1 -17.22 -6.99 -4.67
N ILE A 2 -17.39 -6.67 -5.96
CA ILE A 2 -17.62 -7.56 -7.13
C ILE A 2 -17.74 -9.05 -6.76
N VAL A 3 -18.97 -9.54 -6.65
CA VAL A 3 -19.24 -10.94 -6.29
C VAL A 3 -19.34 -11.80 -7.54
N ASN A 4 -20.10 -11.34 -8.53
CA ASN A 4 -20.19 -12.00 -9.83
C ASN A 4 -19.18 -11.35 -10.79
N GLY A 5 -18.41 -12.18 -11.50
CA GLY A 5 -17.39 -11.72 -12.44
C GLY A 5 -16.09 -11.23 -11.78
N PHE A 6 -15.85 -11.56 -10.51
CA PHE A 6 -14.61 -11.19 -9.82
C PHE A 6 -13.38 -11.73 -10.55
N VAL A 7 -12.38 -10.86 -10.74
CA VAL A 7 -11.05 -11.24 -11.21
C VAL A 7 -10.03 -10.74 -10.19
N TRP A 8 -9.18 -11.65 -9.73
CA TRP A 8 -8.08 -11.34 -8.80
C TRP A 8 -7.10 -10.34 -9.43
N ALA A 9 -6.39 -9.54 -8.61
CA ALA A 9 -5.49 -8.48 -9.09
C ALA A 9 -4.36 -8.98 -10.01
N LEU A 10 -3.96 -10.25 -9.87
CA LEU A 10 -2.99 -10.94 -10.74
C LEU A 10 -3.66 -12.10 -11.51
N GLY A 11 -4.98 -12.01 -11.71
CA GLY A 11 -5.79 -13.03 -12.38
C GLY A 11 -5.99 -12.74 -13.87
N GLU A 12 -6.67 -13.68 -14.52
CA GLU A 12 -7.03 -13.59 -15.94
C GLU A 12 -8.56 -13.47 -16.10
N PRO A 13 -9.07 -12.66 -17.05
CA PRO A 13 -8.31 -11.83 -18.00
C PRO A 13 -7.61 -10.62 -17.36
N ALA A 14 -6.37 -10.35 -17.77
CA ALA A 14 -5.55 -9.28 -17.19
C ALA A 14 -6.17 -7.87 -17.34
N ASP A 15 -6.88 -7.59 -18.42
CA ASP A 15 -7.57 -6.31 -18.65
C ASP A 15 -8.74 -6.11 -17.67
N GLU A 16 -9.51 -7.16 -17.40
CA GLU A 16 -10.57 -7.13 -16.40
C GLU A 16 -10.01 -7.03 -14.97
N ALA A 17 -8.92 -7.74 -14.66
CA ALA A 17 -8.21 -7.61 -13.38
C ALA A 17 -7.78 -6.14 -13.14
N ALA A 18 -7.14 -5.53 -14.13
CA ALA A 18 -6.71 -4.13 -14.07
C ALA A 18 -7.91 -3.18 -13.88
N ARG A 19 -9.00 -3.39 -14.62
CA ARG A 19 -10.23 -2.59 -14.50
C ARG A 19 -10.85 -2.68 -13.10
N GLN A 20 -10.89 -3.88 -12.50
CA GLN A 20 -11.43 -4.09 -11.16
C GLN A 20 -10.54 -3.46 -10.08
N VAL A 21 -9.22 -3.60 -10.20
CA VAL A 21 -8.24 -2.95 -9.29
C VAL A 21 -8.35 -1.42 -9.37
N GLU A 22 -8.47 -0.87 -10.57
CA GLU A 22 -8.65 0.57 -10.77
C GLU A 22 -9.95 1.07 -10.12
N LEU A 23 -11.06 0.35 -10.33
CA LEU A 23 -12.34 0.67 -9.69
C LEU A 23 -12.25 0.59 -8.16
N LEU A 24 -11.58 -0.43 -7.62
CA LEU A 24 -11.34 -0.58 -6.17
C LEU A 24 -10.59 0.64 -5.63
N HIS A 25 -9.47 1.03 -6.24
CA HIS A 25 -8.67 2.16 -5.77
C HIS A 25 -9.40 3.51 -5.88
N ARG A 26 -10.22 3.73 -6.93
CA ARG A 26 -11.08 4.93 -7.00
C ARG A 26 -12.06 5.00 -5.84
N ASN A 27 -12.74 3.90 -5.54
CA ASN A 27 -13.70 3.86 -4.43
C ASN A 27 -13.00 4.02 -3.08
N LEU A 28 -11.81 3.44 -2.92
CA LEU A 28 -10.97 3.60 -1.73
C LEU A 28 -10.57 5.07 -1.50
N CYS A 29 -10.11 5.77 -2.53
CA CYS A 29 -9.77 7.19 -2.44
C CYS A 29 -11.00 8.07 -2.21
N ALA A 30 -12.13 7.78 -2.88
CA ALA A 30 -13.38 8.51 -2.67
C ALA A 30 -13.88 8.37 -1.22
N LEU A 31 -13.79 7.17 -0.64
CA LEU A 31 -14.13 6.91 0.75
C LEU A 31 -13.21 7.68 1.71
N ALA A 32 -11.89 7.64 1.47
CA ALA A 32 -10.92 8.38 2.26
C ALA A 32 -11.18 9.90 2.21
N ASN A 33 -11.43 10.45 1.02
CA ASN A 33 -11.79 11.86 0.85
C ASN A 33 -13.06 12.21 1.64
N ASN A 34 -14.10 11.36 1.59
CA ASN A 34 -15.34 11.58 2.35
C ASN A 34 -15.10 11.61 3.86
N PHE A 35 -14.32 10.67 4.41
CA PHE A 35 -13.95 10.69 5.83
C PHE A 35 -13.16 11.95 6.19
N SER A 36 -12.25 12.38 5.30
CA SER A 36 -11.45 13.58 5.52
C SER A 36 -12.29 14.86 5.46
N ASP A 37 -13.27 14.94 4.54
CA ASP A 37 -14.25 16.03 4.47
C ASP A 37 -15.09 16.13 5.75
N ALA A 38 -15.36 14.98 6.39
CA ALA A 38 -16.06 14.89 7.67
C ALA A 38 -15.16 15.15 8.90
N GLY A 39 -13.87 15.49 8.71
CA GLY A 39 -12.94 15.83 9.79
C GLY A 39 -12.20 14.65 10.42
N PHE A 40 -12.28 13.46 9.83
CA PHE A 40 -11.49 12.29 10.27
C PHE A 40 -10.14 12.23 9.54
N THR A 41 -9.19 11.49 10.13
CA THR A 41 -7.94 11.13 9.46
C THR A 41 -8.07 9.72 8.88
N PRO A 42 -8.30 9.57 7.56
CA PRO A 42 -8.34 8.25 6.95
C PRO A 42 -6.94 7.62 6.90
N LEU A 43 -6.87 6.31 7.10
CA LEU A 43 -5.69 5.49 6.84
C LEU A 43 -6.02 4.51 5.71
N ILE A 44 -5.22 4.52 4.66
CA ILE A 44 -5.33 3.57 3.55
C ILE A 44 -4.22 2.53 3.70
N ASP A 45 -4.60 1.26 3.79
CA ASP A 45 -3.69 0.12 3.68
C ASP A 45 -3.90 -0.51 2.29
N ALA A 46 -2.92 -0.34 1.40
CA ALA A 46 -3.00 -0.79 0.02
C ALA A 46 -1.61 -1.13 -0.51
N THR A 47 -1.55 -2.07 -1.46
CA THR A 47 -0.33 -2.36 -2.21
C THR A 47 -0.15 -1.34 -3.33
N VAL A 48 1.01 -0.68 -3.35
CA VAL A 48 1.40 0.30 -4.37
C VAL A 48 2.70 -0.19 -5.02
N PRO A 49 2.62 -0.99 -6.10
CA PRO A 49 3.77 -1.69 -6.66
C PRO A 49 4.61 -0.85 -7.65
N SER A 50 4.12 0.32 -8.07
CA SER A 50 4.78 1.15 -9.09
C SER A 50 4.56 2.63 -8.86
N ARG A 51 5.42 3.47 -9.47
CA ARG A 51 5.24 4.92 -9.43
C ARG A 51 3.94 5.38 -10.05
N GLU A 52 3.53 4.79 -11.17
CA GLU A 52 2.24 5.08 -11.81
C GLU A 52 1.07 4.87 -10.83
N LYS A 53 1.13 3.79 -10.04
CA LYS A 53 0.08 3.53 -9.05
C LYS A 53 0.11 4.55 -7.92
N LEU A 54 1.28 4.94 -7.45
CA LEU A 54 1.43 5.99 -6.44
C LEU A 54 0.82 7.31 -6.94
N ASP A 55 1.23 7.75 -8.13
CA ASP A 55 0.72 9.00 -8.73
C ASP A 55 -0.80 8.95 -8.90
N PHE A 56 -1.36 7.81 -9.30
CA PHE A 56 -2.82 7.61 -9.37
C PHE A 56 -3.53 7.84 -8.03
N PHE A 57 -2.96 7.36 -6.92
CA PHE A 57 -3.51 7.63 -5.58
C PHE A 57 -3.37 9.11 -5.21
N LEU A 58 -2.21 9.73 -5.46
CA LEU A 58 -1.96 11.14 -5.15
C LEU A 58 -2.90 12.07 -5.92
N ASP A 59 -3.11 11.82 -7.21
CA ASP A 59 -4.05 12.60 -8.04
C ASP A 59 -5.48 12.56 -7.48
N LEU A 60 -5.94 11.37 -7.05
CA LEU A 60 -7.28 11.19 -6.46
C LEU A 60 -7.42 11.78 -5.05
N LEU A 61 -6.32 11.98 -4.33
CA LEU A 61 -6.27 12.51 -2.96
C LEU A 61 -5.78 13.98 -2.89
N SER A 62 -5.53 14.60 -4.04
CA SER A 62 -4.80 15.88 -4.23
C SER A 62 -5.40 17.11 -3.52
N ALA A 63 -6.62 17.02 -2.99
CA ALA A 63 -7.22 18.08 -2.20
C ALA A 63 -6.47 18.37 -0.87
N ARG A 64 -5.56 17.48 -0.45
CA ARG A 64 -4.89 17.55 0.87
C ARG A 64 -3.46 17.01 0.80
N ARG A 65 -2.61 17.47 1.73
CA ARG A 65 -1.29 16.86 1.97
C ARG A 65 -1.45 15.44 2.51
N GLY A 66 -0.96 14.46 1.75
CA GLY A 66 -0.91 13.06 2.17
C GLY A 66 0.34 12.74 2.98
N LEU A 67 0.29 11.62 3.71
CA LEU A 67 1.47 10.99 4.30
C LEU A 67 1.64 9.61 3.66
N PHE A 68 2.79 9.38 3.01
CA PHE A 68 3.09 8.11 2.34
C PHE A 68 4.18 7.35 3.11
N VAL A 69 3.83 6.18 3.63
CA VAL A 69 4.75 5.31 4.39
C VAL A 69 4.82 3.95 3.69
N VAL A 70 6.02 3.55 3.32
CA VAL A 70 6.30 2.20 2.80
C VAL A 70 6.87 1.38 3.95
N LEU A 71 6.18 0.29 4.33
CA LEU A 71 6.74 -0.66 5.30
C LEU A 71 7.77 -1.54 4.57
N ALA A 72 9.04 -1.34 4.89
CA ALA A 72 10.17 -1.94 4.19
C ALA A 72 11.03 -2.84 5.12
N PRO A 73 10.48 -3.93 5.68
CA PRO A 73 11.21 -4.84 6.58
C PRO A 73 12.27 -5.71 5.86
N GLY A 74 12.35 -5.65 4.53
CA GLY A 74 13.20 -6.52 3.72
C GLY A 74 12.54 -7.86 3.35
N ILE A 75 13.06 -8.48 2.29
CA ILE A 75 12.50 -9.70 1.67
C ILE A 75 12.48 -10.87 2.67
N ASP A 76 13.60 -11.13 3.35
CA ASP A 76 13.71 -12.23 4.32
C ASP A 76 12.66 -12.13 5.44
N ALA A 77 12.44 -10.92 5.96
CA ALA A 77 11.44 -10.69 7.00
C ALA A 77 10.02 -10.88 6.47
N CYS A 78 9.72 -10.43 5.24
CA CYS A 78 8.44 -10.67 4.58
C CYS A 78 8.16 -12.17 4.41
N GLN A 79 9.13 -12.91 3.84
CA GLN A 79 9.01 -14.35 3.62
C GLN A 79 8.85 -15.09 4.95
N TYR A 80 9.70 -14.84 5.93
CA TYR A 80 9.60 -15.45 7.25
C TYR A 80 8.23 -15.18 7.90
N ARG A 81 7.76 -13.92 7.93
CA ARG A 81 6.46 -13.56 8.49
C ARG A 81 5.32 -14.28 7.76
N ASN A 82 5.42 -14.44 6.45
CA ASN A 82 4.44 -15.20 5.68
C ASN A 82 4.41 -16.69 6.08
N THR A 83 5.56 -17.32 6.33
CA THR A 83 5.62 -18.75 6.70
C THR A 83 4.95 -19.07 8.03
N ILE A 84 4.90 -18.11 8.96
CA ILE A 84 4.32 -18.29 10.30
C ILE A 84 2.85 -17.86 10.40
N ARG A 85 2.28 -17.29 9.34
CA ARG A 85 0.85 -16.94 9.27
C ARG A 85 -0.02 -18.20 9.24
N ASP A 86 -1.28 -18.02 9.63
CA ASP A 86 -2.33 -18.99 9.34
C ASP A 86 -2.30 -19.29 7.83
N PRO A 87 -2.37 -20.56 7.40
CA PRO A 87 -2.31 -20.92 5.98
C PRO A 87 -3.28 -20.14 5.08
N ARG A 88 -4.43 -19.69 5.61
CA ARG A 88 -5.43 -18.92 4.86
C ARG A 88 -5.04 -17.45 4.66
N GLU A 89 -4.09 -16.95 5.44
CA GLU A 89 -3.56 -15.58 5.39
C GLU A 89 -2.19 -15.51 4.71
N ARG A 90 -1.65 -16.66 4.28
CA ARG A 90 -0.42 -16.71 3.51
C ARG A 90 -0.65 -16.16 2.12
N PHE A 91 0.37 -15.51 1.61
CA PHE A 91 0.40 -14.96 0.27
C PHE A 91 1.53 -15.62 -0.52
N ASP A 92 1.18 -16.36 -1.56
CA ASP A 92 2.16 -16.97 -2.46
C ASP A 92 2.55 -15.95 -3.53
N PHE A 93 3.81 -15.51 -3.48
CA PHE A 93 4.39 -14.53 -4.38
C PHE A 93 5.88 -14.81 -4.48
N ASP A 94 6.39 -14.97 -5.70
CA ASP A 94 7.77 -15.42 -5.90
C ASP A 94 8.66 -14.32 -6.50
N ASP A 95 8.12 -13.13 -6.78
CA ASP A 95 8.83 -12.05 -7.48
C ASP A 95 9.21 -10.87 -6.55
N TYR A 96 9.65 -11.20 -5.33
CA TYR A 96 10.02 -10.22 -4.30
C TYR A 96 11.18 -9.33 -4.74
N GLU A 97 12.19 -9.90 -5.37
CA GLU A 97 13.42 -9.22 -5.78
C GLU A 97 13.13 -8.16 -6.84
N THR A 98 12.35 -8.51 -7.86
CA THR A 98 11.95 -7.57 -8.92
C THR A 98 11.09 -6.46 -8.34
N LEU A 99 10.08 -6.81 -7.53
CA LEU A 99 9.21 -5.83 -6.90
C LEU A 99 9.97 -4.84 -6.01
N ASP A 100 10.85 -5.32 -5.12
CA ASP A 100 11.63 -4.47 -4.23
C ASP A 100 12.60 -3.55 -5.01
N ALA A 101 13.27 -4.10 -6.03
CA ALA A 101 14.18 -3.34 -6.87
C ALA A 101 13.45 -2.26 -7.68
N ASP A 102 12.31 -2.60 -8.29
CA ASP A 102 11.52 -1.68 -9.11
C ASP A 102 10.90 -0.57 -8.25
N MET A 103 10.30 -0.89 -7.10
CA MET A 103 9.73 0.13 -6.20
C MET A 103 10.82 1.10 -5.70
N LYS A 104 11.99 0.60 -5.29
CA LYS A 104 13.12 1.45 -4.87
C LYS A 104 13.64 2.32 -6.01
N ARG A 105 13.73 1.78 -7.22
CA ARG A 105 14.17 2.51 -8.41
C ARG A 105 13.20 3.62 -8.79
N GLU A 106 11.89 3.35 -8.70
CA GLU A 106 10.86 4.24 -9.24
C GLU A 106 10.39 5.33 -8.26
N PHE A 107 10.36 5.03 -6.95
CA PHE A 107 9.88 5.97 -5.92
C PHE A 107 10.55 5.76 -4.54
N GLY A 108 11.78 5.23 -4.52
CA GLY A 108 12.58 5.04 -3.30
C GLY A 108 12.87 6.33 -2.51
N ASP A 109 12.74 7.48 -3.16
CA ASP A 109 12.96 8.82 -2.61
C ASP A 109 11.65 9.53 -2.19
N VAL A 110 10.49 8.88 -2.36
CA VAL A 110 9.18 9.45 -2.03
C VAL A 110 8.67 8.93 -0.69
N GLY A 111 8.19 9.85 0.16
CA GLY A 111 7.60 9.52 1.46
C GLY A 111 8.61 8.94 2.45
N TRP A 112 8.13 8.08 3.34
CA TRP A 112 8.95 7.42 4.35
C TRP A 112 9.05 5.91 4.10
N TRP A 113 10.22 5.47 3.68
CA TRP A 113 10.61 4.07 3.66
C TRP A 113 11.01 3.63 5.09
N PHE A 114 10.10 2.92 5.74
CA PHE A 114 10.17 2.58 7.15
C PHE A 114 10.57 1.11 7.32
N ASP A 115 11.82 0.88 7.72
CA ASP A 115 12.27 -0.45 8.14
C ASP A 115 11.55 -0.88 9.43
N THR A 116 10.79 -1.96 9.32
CA THR A 116 10.00 -2.56 10.40
C THR A 116 10.46 -3.98 10.74
N ALA A 117 11.61 -4.44 10.23
CA ALA A 117 12.07 -5.83 10.36
C ALA A 117 12.08 -6.32 11.81
N THR A 118 12.51 -5.46 12.73
CA THR A 118 12.70 -5.75 14.16
C THR A 118 11.60 -5.17 15.07
N LEU A 119 10.55 -4.57 14.50
CA LEU A 119 9.47 -3.95 15.25
C LEU A 119 8.25 -4.87 15.37
N THR A 120 7.58 -4.78 16.52
CA THR A 120 6.22 -5.33 16.68
C THR A 120 5.19 -4.46 15.96
N PRO A 121 3.97 -4.96 15.71
CA PRO A 121 2.89 -4.14 15.15
C PRO A 121 2.60 -2.87 15.97
N ASP A 122 2.53 -3.00 17.31
CA ASP A 122 2.28 -1.87 18.20
C ASP A 122 3.40 -0.83 18.10
N GLN A 123 4.67 -1.27 18.14
CA GLN A 123 5.83 -0.38 17.99
C GLN A 123 5.84 0.32 16.62
N THR A 124 5.42 -0.39 15.57
CA THR A 124 5.32 0.16 14.22
C THR A 124 4.27 1.27 14.16
N ALA A 125 3.05 0.99 14.63
CA ALA A 125 1.95 1.95 14.66
C ALA A 125 2.32 3.21 15.48
N ASP A 126 2.88 2.98 16.66
CA ASP A 126 3.36 4.04 17.56
C ASP A 126 4.36 4.99 16.89
N ARG A 127 5.31 4.44 16.11
CA ARG A 127 6.30 5.25 15.39
C ARG A 127 5.68 5.98 14.21
N ILE A 128 4.74 5.37 13.49
CA ILE A 128 4.00 6.03 12.42
C ILE A 128 3.27 7.26 12.98
N VAL A 129 2.50 7.12 14.06
CA VAL A 129 1.76 8.24 14.68
C VAL A 129 2.70 9.36 15.11
N ARG A 130 3.88 9.04 15.67
CA ARG A 130 4.83 10.04 16.18
C ARG A 130 5.66 10.72 15.08
N GLU A 131 6.00 10.02 14.01
CA GLU A 131 7.05 10.46 13.08
C GLU A 131 6.54 10.77 11.67
N ALA A 132 5.40 10.21 11.22
CA ALA A 132 4.99 10.28 9.82
C ALA A 132 4.76 11.70 9.33
N SER A 133 4.20 12.61 10.14
CA SER A 133 3.97 14.01 9.74
C SER A 133 5.25 14.75 9.34
N ARG A 134 6.41 14.33 9.88
CA ARG A 134 7.72 14.89 9.56
C ARG A 134 8.45 14.12 8.47
N ARG A 135 8.28 12.80 8.42
CA ARG A 135 9.08 11.90 7.58
C ARG A 135 8.42 11.49 6.27
N ALA A 136 7.09 11.49 6.24
CA ALA A 136 6.29 10.92 5.15
C ALA A 136 5.49 11.94 4.30
N PRO A 137 5.67 13.27 4.36
CA PRO A 137 4.81 14.17 3.58
C PRO A 137 4.97 13.95 2.08
N VAL A 138 3.83 13.88 1.39
CA VAL A 138 3.71 13.84 -0.08
C VAL A 138 2.68 14.89 -0.50
N ASN A 139 2.87 15.49 -1.68
CA ASN A 139 1.97 16.48 -2.27
C ASN A 139 1.21 15.85 -3.43
#